data_AF-A0A5Q5BGD5-F1
#
_entry.id   AF-A0A5Q5BGD5-F1
#
_cell.length_a   1.000
_cell.length_b   1.000
_cell.length_c   1.000
_cell.angle_alpha   90.00
_cell.angle_beta   90.00
_cell.angle_gamma   90.00
#
_symmetry.space_group_name_H-M   'P 1'
#
loop_
_entity.id
_entity.type
_entity.pdbx_description
1 polymer ?
#
loop_
_entity_poly.entity_id
_entity_poly.type
_entity_poly.pdbx_seq_one_letter_code
_entity_poly.pdbx_strand_id
1 'polypeptide(L)'
;MTVKDFARKVFAGQWPILVVGLIFVAAFALVIAGYWRRGALVLAIGVGVAAGLRISLTDERAGLLAVRSRAIDFATTSTVSAIMFYVAWTIDPLGTS
;
A
#
# COMPACT_ATOMS: atom_id res chain seq x y z
N MET A 1 16.03 1.18 26.33
CA MET A 1 14.72 1.53 25.73
C MET A 1 13.74 0.41 26.04
N THR A 2 12.61 0.73 26.65
CA THR A 2 11.53 -0.22 26.92
C THR A 2 10.79 -0.59 25.63
N VAL A 3 10.33 -1.84 25.48
CA VAL A 3 9.66 -2.33 24.26
C VAL A 3 8.49 -1.44 23.83
N LYS A 4 7.72 -0.92 24.80
CA LYS A 4 6.61 0.03 24.57
C LYS A 4 7.06 1.34 23.92
N ASP A 5 8.22 1.87 24.29
CA ASP A 5 8.71 3.16 23.79
C ASP A 5 9.34 3.03 22.42
N PHE A 6 9.96 1.88 22.14
CA PHE A 6 10.38 1.51 20.79
C PHE A 6 9.17 1.39 19.86
N ALA A 7 8.15 0.62 20.26
CA ALA A 7 6.93 0.46 19.47
C ALA A 7 6.28 1.83 19.18
N ARG A 8 6.09 2.69 20.19
CA ARG A 8 5.50 4.01 20.01
C ARG A 8 6.28 4.88 19.02
N LYS A 9 7.62 4.86 19.07
CA LYS A 9 8.47 5.58 18.11
C LYS A 9 8.32 5.04 16.69
N VAL A 10 8.29 3.71 16.52
CA VAL A 10 8.11 3.08 15.20
C VAL A 10 6.73 3.41 14.65
N PHE A 11 5.66 3.23 15.42
CA PHE A 11 4.30 3.55 14.99
C PHE A 11 4.13 5.03 14.66
N ALA A 12 4.64 5.95 15.49
CA ALA A 12 4.52 7.38 15.25
C ALA A 12 5.36 7.86 14.06
N GLY A 13 6.56 7.29 13.86
CA GLY A 13 7.48 7.70 12.80
C GLY A 13 7.29 7.00 11.46
N GLN A 14 6.65 5.83 11.44
CA GLN A 14 6.51 4.98 10.25
C GLN A 14 5.05 4.61 9.96
N TRP A 15 4.09 5.38 10.48
CA TRP A 15 2.67 5.16 10.18
C TRP A 15 2.33 5.08 8.69
N PRO A 16 2.98 5.82 7.74
CA PRO A 16 2.60 5.74 6.33
C PRO A 16 2.83 4.35 5.74
N ILE A 17 4.00 3.75 5.99
CA ILE A 17 4.31 2.40 5.50
C ILE A 17 3.49 1.33 6.24
N LEU A 18 3.15 1.56 7.52
CA LEU A 18 2.29 0.65 8.28
C LEU A 18 0.86 0.64 7.74
N VAL A 19 0.32 1.79 7.32
CA VAL A 19 -0.99 1.88 6.65
C VAL A 19 -0.99 1.09 5.35
N VAL A 20 0.03 1.28 4.50
CA VAL A 20 0.18 0.52 3.24
C VAL A 20 0.31 -0.98 3.52
N GLY A 21 1.12 -1.36 4.51
CA GLY A 21 1.29 -2.75 4.94
C GLY A 21 -0.01 -3.39 5.43
N LEU A 22 -0.83 -2.66 6.18
CA LEU A 22 -2.14 -3.15 6.64
C LEU A 22 -3.09 -3.42 5.48
N ILE A 23 -3.09 -2.54 4.47
CA ILE A 23 -3.89 -2.76 3.24
C ILE A 23 -3.41 -4.02 2.52
N PHE A 24 -2.10 -4.24 2.45
CA PHE A 24 -1.54 -5.45 1.84
C PHE A 24 -1.93 -6.73 2.60
N VAL A 25 -1.91 -6.70 3.92
CA VAL A 25 -2.37 -7.83 4.75
C VAL A 25 -3.84 -8.14 4.44
N ALA A 26 -4.70 -7.12 4.39
CA ALA A 26 -6.11 -7.32 4.04
C ALA A 26 -6.29 -7.89 2.62
N ALA A 27 -5.49 -7.39 1.67
CA ALA A 27 -5.51 -7.86 0.30
C ALA A 27 -5.07 -9.33 0.17
N PHE A 28 -4.01 -9.73 0.87
CA PHE A 28 -3.57 -11.12 0.91
C PHE A 28 -4.58 -12.03 1.62
N ALA A 29 -5.24 -11.56 2.68
CA ALA A 29 -6.31 -12.31 3.32
C ALA A 29 -7.46 -12.60 2.34
N LEU A 30 -7.83 -11.64 1.49
CA LEU A 30 -8.82 -11.85 0.43
C LEU A 30 -8.35 -12.88 -0.60
N VAL A 31 -7.09 -12.82 -1.03
CA VAL A 31 -6.51 -13.81 -1.97
C VAL A 31 -6.52 -15.21 -1.37
N ILE A 32 -6.09 -15.37 -0.11
CA ILE A 32 -6.10 -16.64 0.61
C ILE A 32 -7.53 -17.19 0.75
N ALA A 33 -8.51 -16.32 0.96
CA ALA A 33 -9.93 -16.68 1.00
C ALA A 33 -10.57 -16.94 -0.39
N GLY A 34 -9.78 -16.92 -1.47
CA GLY A 34 -10.23 -17.20 -2.83
C GLY A 34 -10.82 -16.01 -3.60
N TYR A 35 -10.86 -14.81 -3.02
CA TYR A 35 -11.37 -13.60 -3.66
C TYR A 35 -10.30 -12.91 -4.52
N TRP A 36 -9.80 -13.60 -5.55
CA TRP A 36 -8.67 -13.15 -6.39
C TRP A 36 -8.83 -11.75 -6.95
N ARG A 37 -9.97 -11.43 -7.57
CA ARG A 37 -10.24 -10.11 -8.16
C ARG A 37 -10.23 -9.00 -7.10
N ARG A 38 -10.91 -9.24 -5.97
CA ARG A 38 -11.01 -8.25 -4.87
C ARG A 38 -9.66 -8.08 -4.18
N GLY A 39 -8.92 -9.17 -3.96
CA GLY A 39 -7.56 -9.14 -3.40
C GLY A 39 -6.59 -8.34 -4.29
N ALA A 40 -6.58 -8.59 -5.59
CA ALA A 40 -5.78 -7.81 -6.55
C ALA A 40 -6.17 -6.32 -6.56
N LEU A 41 -7.48 -6.02 -6.52
CA LEU A 41 -7.98 -4.65 -6.44
C LEU A 41 -7.52 -3.94 -5.16
N VAL A 42 -7.62 -4.59 -4.00
CA VAL A 42 -7.19 -4.03 -2.71
C VAL A 42 -5.67 -3.84 -2.67
N LEU A 43 -4.89 -4.74 -3.28
CA LEU A 43 -3.46 -4.52 -3.47
C LEU A 43 -3.18 -3.26 -4.32
N ALA A 44 -3.89 -3.08 -5.44
CA ALA A 44 -3.76 -1.90 -6.29
C ALA A 44 -4.05 -0.62 -5.51
N ILE A 45 -5.14 -0.62 -4.71
CA ILE A 45 -5.48 0.47 -3.81
C ILE A 45 -4.35 0.73 -2.81
N GLY A 46 -3.76 -0.30 -2.20
CA GLY A 46 -2.64 -0.14 -1.26
C GLY A 46 -1.43 0.56 -1.88
N VAL A 47 -1.08 0.22 -3.11
CA VAL A 47 -0.01 0.90 -3.86
C VAL A 47 -0.41 2.34 -4.21
N GLY A 48 -1.66 2.57 -4.63
CA GLY A 48 -2.19 3.91 -4.88
C GLY A 48 -2.20 4.79 -3.64
N VAL A 49 -2.48 4.22 -2.46
CA VAL A 49 -2.35 4.91 -1.17
C VAL A 49 -0.90 5.29 -0.89
N ALA A 50 0.07 4.42 -1.18
CA ALA A 50 1.49 4.76 -1.06
C ALA A 50 1.87 5.96 -1.96
N ALA A 51 1.37 5.99 -3.19
CA ALA A 51 1.56 7.12 -4.12
C ALA A 51 0.94 8.41 -3.57
N GLY A 52 -0.31 8.35 -3.11
CA GLY A 52 -1.02 9.48 -2.51
C GLY A 52 -0.29 10.02 -1.28
N LEU A 53 0.13 9.15 -0.36
CA LEU A 53 0.91 9.54 0.81
C LEU A 53 2.23 10.19 0.40
N ARG A 54 2.91 9.68 -0.63
CA ARG A 54 4.19 10.23 -1.09
C ARG A 54 4.06 11.65 -1.62
N ILE A 55 2.98 11.98 -2.33
CA ILE A 55 2.79 13.34 -2.87
C ILE A 55 2.22 14.31 -1.82
N SER A 56 1.45 13.81 -0.85
CA SER A 56 0.83 14.63 0.20
C SER A 56 1.72 14.93 1.41
N LEU A 57 2.73 14.10 1.69
CA LEU A 57 3.59 14.24 2.87
C LEU A 57 4.94 14.89 2.53
N THR A 58 5.54 15.56 3.53
CA THR A 58 6.96 15.95 3.48
C THR A 58 7.83 14.71 3.62
N ASP A 59 9.10 14.82 3.22
CA ASP A 59 10.00 13.67 3.22
C ASP A 59 10.27 13.16 4.65
N GLU A 60 10.29 14.04 5.66
CA GLU A 60 10.40 13.61 7.07
C GLU A 60 9.17 12.83 7.54
N ARG A 61 7.97 13.18 7.05
CA ARG A 61 6.71 12.53 7.43
C ARG A 61 6.45 11.25 6.66
N ALA A 62 6.93 11.16 5.42
CA ALA A 62 6.79 9.97 4.59
C ALA A 62 7.60 8.77 5.13
N GLY A 63 8.68 9.04 5.86
CA GLY A 63 9.50 8.01 6.49
C GLY A 63 10.06 7.03 5.45
N LEU A 64 9.83 5.73 5.68
CA LEU A 64 10.30 4.66 4.79
C LEU A 64 9.65 4.66 3.39
N LEU A 65 8.61 5.46 3.15
CA LEU A 65 8.07 5.65 1.80
C LEU A 65 8.92 6.58 0.93
N ALA A 66 9.81 7.38 1.52
CA ALA A 66 10.73 8.24 0.78
C ALA A 66 12.00 7.45 0.41
N VAL A 67 12.07 6.97 -0.84
CA VAL A 67 13.20 6.17 -1.33
C VAL A 67 14.08 7.01 -2.25
N ARG A 68 13.47 7.80 -3.13
CA ARG A 68 14.14 8.74 -4.04
C ARG A 68 13.43 10.09 -3.99
N SER A 69 13.46 10.84 -5.11
CA SER A 69 12.75 12.10 -5.22
C SER A 69 11.25 11.85 -5.26
N ARG A 70 10.49 12.80 -4.69
CA ARG A 70 9.02 12.71 -4.59
C ARG A 70 8.34 12.40 -5.93
N ALA A 71 8.82 13.03 -7.00
CA ALA A 71 8.28 12.83 -8.34
C ALA A 71 8.52 11.40 -8.85
N ILE A 72 9.71 10.83 -8.64
CA ILE A 72 10.02 9.47 -9.09
C ILE A 72 9.22 8.46 -8.28
N ASP A 73 9.23 8.58 -6.95
CA ASP A 73 8.50 7.67 -6.08
C ASP A 73 6.99 7.68 -6.42
N PHE A 74 6.40 8.87 -6.61
CA PHE A 74 5.00 9.02 -7.03
C PHE A 74 4.72 8.43 -8.41
N ALA A 75 5.55 8.74 -9.41
CA ALA A 75 5.35 8.26 -10.77
C ALA A 75 5.44 6.73 -10.85
N THR A 76 6.43 6.13 -10.19
CA THR A 76 6.61 4.68 -10.15
C THR A 76 5.44 4.00 -9.43
N THR A 77 5.10 4.44 -8.22
CA THR A 77 3.99 3.84 -7.45
C THR A 77 2.63 4.04 -8.12
N SER A 78 2.37 5.21 -8.71
CA SER A 78 1.14 5.44 -9.48
C SER A 78 1.05 4.56 -10.72
N THR A 79 2.17 4.37 -11.43
CA THR A 79 2.24 3.47 -12.60
C THR A 79 1.96 2.03 -12.19
N VAL A 80 2.61 1.53 -11.14
CA VAL A 80 2.37 0.18 -10.61
C VAL A 80 0.92 0.02 -10.17
N SER A 81 0.38 1.00 -9.43
CA SER A 81 -1.03 1.02 -9.02
C SER A 81 -1.95 0.91 -10.23
N ALA A 82 -1.74 1.72 -11.28
CA ALA A 82 -2.55 1.69 -12.50
C ALA A 82 -2.48 0.33 -13.22
N ILE A 83 -1.30 -0.26 -13.35
CA ILE A 83 -1.12 -1.61 -13.91
C ILE A 83 -1.87 -2.64 -13.08
N MET A 84 -1.79 -2.57 -11.75
CA MET A 84 -2.48 -3.51 -10.87
C MET A 84 -4.00 -3.33 -10.92
N PHE A 85 -4.51 -2.10 -11.04
CA PHE A 85 -5.93 -1.84 -11.30
C PHE A 85 -6.37 -2.47 -12.62
N TYR A 86 -5.57 -2.32 -13.67
CA TYR A 86 -5.84 -2.94 -14.97
C TYR A 86 -5.87 -4.47 -14.85
N VAL A 87 -4.87 -5.08 -14.20
CA VAL A 87 -4.83 -6.53 -13.96
C VAL A 87 -6.06 -6.98 -13.16
N ALA A 88 -6.38 -6.32 -12.05
CA ALA A 88 -7.56 -6.63 -11.25
C ALA A 88 -8.86 -6.50 -12.06
N TRP A 89 -8.92 -5.58 -13.01
CA TRP A 89 -10.07 -5.42 -13.90
C TRP A 89 -10.19 -6.57 -14.91
N THR A 90 -9.07 -7.16 -15.35
CA THR A 90 -9.06 -8.31 -16.28
C THR A 90 -9.36 -9.67 -15.62
N ILE A 91 -9.41 -9.76 -14.29
CA ILE A 91 -9.69 -11.02 -13.58
C ILE A 91 -11.21 -11.22 -13.51
N ASP A 92 -11.69 -12.33 -14.07
CA ASP A 92 -13.07 -12.76 -13.90
C ASP A 92 -13.34 -13.17 -12.44
N PRO A 93 -14.47 -12.75 -11.84
CA PRO A 93 -14.88 -13.25 -10.54
C PRO A 93 -15.25 -14.73 -10.69
N LEU A 94 -14.47 -15.62 -10.05
CA LEU A 94 -14.64 -17.08 -10.09
C LEU A 94 -15.92 -17.55 -9.35
N GLY A 95 -17.10 -17.05 -9.74
CA GLY A 95 -18.39 -17.37 -9.11
C GLY A 95 -18.63 -16.70 -7.75
N THR A 96 -17.67 -15.96 -7.21
CA THR A 96 -17.84 -15.15 -5.99
C THR A 96 -18.43 -13.78 -6.37
N SER A 97 -19.76 -13.67 -6.38
CA SER A 97 -20.46 -12.39 -6.58
C SER A 97 -20.40 -11.48 -5.35
#